data_AF-A0A6C7EAI5-F1
#
_entry.id   AF-A0A6C7EAI5-F1
#
_cell.length_a   1.000
_cell.length_b   1.000
_cell.length_c   1.000
_cell.angle_alpha   90.00
_cell.angle_beta   90.00
_cell.angle_gamma   90.00
#
_symmetry.space_group_name_H-M   'P 1'
#
loop_
_entity.id
_entity.type
_entity.pdbx_description
1 polymer ?
#
loop_
_entity_poly.entity_id
_entity_poly.type
_entity_poly.pdbx_seq_one_letter_code
_entity_poly.pdbx_strand_id
1 'polypeptide(L)'
;MRRSLGGLLLLVAGGLFALSISTLWLDRVAFSPSADTDNTFAIIGDEDIRSQIATLVATVDGPTLGMSPNALKITIEGLTGRRAMATEMRFFVAEAHRVVIGDSDGPVEITGPEQVQIVRNEAVALLDPIRLPVAEVGSLSLIKTITGWTWLVTGGAAIVTMLIGLFLRPERGEFAFAFGLGCAATGVMIVFNGYVVPAAVLPQLSEDVWIAVIPRLATKDRTFTLIGAFVFLAIGALATFGTTGLRQRRQRSTPLAATRYREQQRWTAR
;
A
#
# COMPACT_ATOMS: atom_id res chain seq x y z
N MET A 1 -14.65 32.47 10.29
CA MET A 1 -13.22 32.42 10.65
C MET A 1 -12.39 32.66 9.40
N ARG A 2 -11.65 33.77 9.31
CA ARG A 2 -10.63 33.93 8.26
C ARG A 2 -9.44 33.06 8.68
N ARG A 3 -9.12 32.00 7.91
CA ARG A 3 -7.92 31.19 8.16
C ARG A 3 -6.69 32.03 7.79
N SER A 4 -5.63 31.97 8.59
CA SER A 4 -4.37 32.59 8.20
C SER A 4 -3.80 31.90 6.95
N LEU A 5 -3.02 32.62 6.16
CA LEU A 5 -2.32 32.04 5.00
C LEU A 5 -1.42 30.85 5.44
N GLY A 6 -0.74 30.98 6.58
CA GLY A 6 0.07 29.91 7.16
C GLY A 6 -0.76 28.65 7.50
N GLY A 7 -1.92 28.82 8.12
CA GLY A 7 -2.83 27.71 8.41
C GLY A 7 -3.35 27.01 7.16
N LEU A 8 -3.61 27.75 6.07
CA LEU A 8 -4.01 27.17 4.79
C LEU A 8 -2.87 26.38 4.14
N LEU A 9 -1.65 26.91 4.13
CA LEU A 9 -0.48 26.18 3.60
C LEU A 9 -0.22 24.89 4.38
N LEU A 10 -0.37 24.90 5.71
CA LEU A 10 -0.23 23.68 6.51
C LEU A 10 -1.29 22.62 6.18
N LEU A 11 -2.51 23.02 5.86
CA LEU A 11 -3.55 22.08 5.41
C LEU A 11 -3.20 21.46 4.06
N VAL A 12 -2.70 22.28 3.12
CA VAL A 12 -2.21 21.80 1.82
C VAL A 12 -1.05 20.82 2.01
N ALA A 13 -0.09 21.16 2.88
CA ALA A 13 1.02 20.27 3.21
C ALA A 13 0.53 18.94 3.80
N GLY A 14 -0.46 18.96 4.70
CA GLY A 14 -1.08 17.75 5.25
C GLY A 14 -1.71 16.86 4.18
N GLY A 15 -2.43 17.45 3.21
CA GLY A 15 -2.98 16.71 2.06
C GLY A 15 -1.89 16.11 1.16
N LEU A 16 -0.81 16.85 0.91
CA LEU A 16 0.32 16.37 0.13
C LEU A 16 1.07 15.23 0.85
N PHE A 17 1.25 15.30 2.18
CA PHE A 17 1.79 14.19 2.96
C PHE A 17 0.88 12.96 2.93
N ALA A 18 -0.44 13.14 3.04
CA ALA A 18 -1.39 12.04 2.96
C ALA A 18 -1.31 11.33 1.60
N LEU A 19 -1.25 12.10 0.51
CA LEU A 19 -1.04 11.55 -0.83
C LEU A 19 0.31 10.83 -0.92
N SER A 20 1.41 11.48 -0.53
CA SER A 20 2.76 10.91 -0.58
C SER A 20 2.87 9.58 0.17
N ILE A 21 2.46 9.54 1.43
CA ILE A 21 2.57 8.34 2.28
C ILE A 21 1.68 7.22 1.75
N SER A 22 0.44 7.53 1.35
CA SER A 22 -0.49 6.51 0.87
C SER A 22 -0.08 5.94 -0.50
N THR A 23 0.46 6.77 -1.39
CA THR A 23 1.00 6.34 -2.68
C THR A 23 2.28 5.51 -2.51
N LEU A 24 3.17 5.90 -1.58
CA LEU A 24 4.33 5.07 -1.21
C LEU A 24 3.87 3.71 -0.67
N TRP A 25 2.80 3.67 0.13
CA TRP A 25 2.27 2.42 0.64
C TRP A 25 1.66 1.53 -0.46
N LEU A 26 0.93 2.11 -1.41
CA LEU A 26 0.46 1.40 -2.61
C LEU A 26 1.63 0.78 -3.40
N ASP A 27 2.70 1.54 -3.62
CA ASP A 27 3.91 1.07 -4.31
C ASP A 27 4.52 -0.15 -3.62
N ARG A 28 4.58 -0.12 -2.28
CA ARG A 28 5.10 -1.24 -1.48
C ARG A 28 4.23 -2.48 -1.52
N VAL A 29 2.90 -2.33 -1.52
CA VAL A 29 1.97 -3.46 -1.50
C VAL A 29 1.80 -4.08 -2.89
N ALA A 30 1.70 -3.27 -3.95
CA ALA A 30 1.30 -3.73 -5.27
C ALA A 30 2.46 -3.80 -6.29
N PHE A 31 3.50 -2.97 -6.15
CA PHE A 31 4.50 -2.75 -7.19
C PHE A 31 5.95 -3.02 -6.74
N SER A 32 6.13 -3.69 -5.60
CA SER A 32 7.44 -4.07 -5.06
C SER A 32 7.63 -5.60 -5.06
N PRO A 33 8.05 -6.20 -6.19
CA PRO A 33 8.36 -7.63 -6.27
C PRO A 33 9.42 -8.04 -5.26
N SER A 34 9.22 -9.18 -4.61
CA SER A 34 10.14 -9.70 -3.61
C SER A 34 10.24 -11.22 -3.67
N ALA A 35 11.46 -11.75 -3.63
CA ALA A 35 11.73 -13.18 -3.48
C ALA A 35 11.60 -13.62 -2.01
N ASP A 36 10.51 -13.25 -1.35
CA ASP A 36 10.19 -13.63 0.03
C ASP A 36 9.22 -14.80 0.04
N THR A 37 9.46 -15.76 0.95
CA THR A 37 8.62 -16.96 1.09
C THR A 37 7.18 -16.60 1.42
N ASP A 38 6.94 -15.57 2.25
CA ASP A 38 5.58 -15.24 2.69
C ASP A 38 4.77 -14.56 1.59
N ASN A 39 5.41 -13.71 0.79
CA ASN A 39 4.79 -13.12 -0.39
C ASN A 39 4.49 -14.20 -1.44
N THR A 40 5.44 -15.10 -1.67
CA THR A 40 5.26 -16.21 -2.60
C THR A 40 4.13 -17.13 -2.13
N PHE A 41 4.06 -17.45 -0.83
CA PHE A 41 3.01 -18.28 -0.26
C PHE A 41 1.62 -17.65 -0.41
N ALA A 42 1.51 -16.34 -0.24
CA ALA A 42 0.27 -15.61 -0.48
C ALA A 42 -0.17 -15.68 -1.95
N ILE A 43 0.78 -15.56 -2.89
CA ILE A 43 0.53 -15.60 -4.34
C ILE A 43 0.12 -17.00 -4.80
N ILE A 44 0.91 -18.03 -4.49
CA ILE A 44 0.59 -19.42 -4.90
C ILE A 44 -0.59 -20.02 -4.13
N GLY A 45 -1.06 -19.31 -3.09
CA GLY A 45 -2.35 -19.59 -2.45
C GLY A 45 -3.52 -19.40 -3.42
N ASP A 46 -3.35 -18.59 -4.47
CA ASP A 46 -4.30 -18.46 -5.56
C ASP A 46 -4.41 -19.77 -6.38
N GLU A 47 -5.64 -20.23 -6.60
CA GLU A 47 -5.90 -21.50 -7.26
C GLU A 47 -5.56 -21.47 -8.75
N ASP A 48 -5.80 -20.35 -9.42
CA ASP A 48 -5.57 -20.24 -10.87
C ASP A 48 -4.08 -20.17 -11.17
N ILE A 49 -3.33 -19.37 -10.41
CA ILE A 49 -1.85 -19.33 -10.51
C ILE A 49 -1.26 -20.72 -10.22
N ARG A 50 -1.70 -21.36 -9.13
CA ARG A 50 -1.22 -22.69 -8.74
C ARG A 50 -1.53 -23.74 -9.81
N SER A 51 -2.76 -23.73 -10.34
CA SER A 51 -3.21 -24.65 -11.38
C SER A 51 -2.44 -24.43 -12.69
N GLN A 52 -2.16 -23.17 -13.08
CA GLN A 52 -1.38 -22.88 -14.28
C GLN A 52 0.05 -23.43 -14.16
N ILE A 53 0.73 -23.16 -13.03
CA ILE A 53 2.09 -23.67 -12.78
C ILE A 53 2.09 -25.20 -12.77
N ALA A 54 1.18 -25.83 -12.00
CA ALA A 54 1.09 -27.27 -11.91
C ALA A 54 0.78 -27.94 -13.26
N THR A 55 -0.08 -27.32 -14.07
CA THR A 55 -0.43 -27.82 -15.41
C THR A 55 0.78 -27.76 -16.34
N LEU A 56 1.48 -26.62 -16.40
CA LEU A 56 2.64 -26.46 -17.28
C LEU A 56 3.78 -27.42 -16.91
N VAL A 57 4.13 -27.47 -15.63
CA VAL A 57 5.17 -28.38 -15.13
C VAL A 57 4.77 -29.83 -15.39
N ALA A 58 3.53 -30.21 -15.08
CA ALA A 58 3.10 -31.59 -15.28
C ALA A 58 3.04 -32.02 -16.75
N THR A 59 2.71 -31.11 -17.67
CA THR A 59 2.73 -31.37 -19.11
C THR A 59 4.14 -31.60 -19.64
N VAL A 60 5.13 -30.84 -19.15
CA VAL A 60 6.52 -30.95 -19.61
C VAL A 60 7.25 -32.12 -18.94
N ASP A 61 7.11 -32.28 -17.62
CA ASP A 61 7.89 -33.22 -16.84
C ASP A 61 7.27 -34.62 -16.76
N GLY A 62 5.95 -34.72 -16.96
CA GLY A 62 5.20 -35.97 -16.88
C GLY A 62 5.80 -37.12 -17.70
N PRO A 63 6.10 -36.91 -19.00
CA PRO A 63 6.72 -37.94 -19.85
C PRO A 63 8.06 -38.45 -19.31
N THR A 64 8.93 -37.56 -18.84
CA THR A 64 10.24 -37.90 -18.27
C THR A 64 10.11 -38.74 -17.01
N LEU A 65 9.04 -38.53 -16.24
CA LEU A 65 8.77 -39.21 -14.99
C LEU A 65 7.92 -40.47 -15.14
N GLY A 66 7.52 -40.82 -16.37
CA GLY A 66 6.60 -41.92 -16.63
C GLY A 66 5.22 -41.74 -15.98
N MET A 67 4.83 -40.49 -15.70
CA MET A 67 3.55 -40.15 -15.08
C MET A 67 2.62 -39.49 -16.12
N SER A 68 1.31 -39.69 -15.96
CA SER A 68 0.36 -38.89 -16.72
C SER A 68 0.38 -37.44 -16.22
N PRO A 69 0.19 -36.43 -17.11
CA PRO A 69 0.14 -35.03 -16.70
C PRO A 69 -0.88 -34.76 -15.59
N ASN A 70 -2.04 -35.44 -15.62
CA ASN A 70 -3.05 -35.28 -14.56
C ASN A 70 -2.57 -35.81 -13.20
N ALA A 71 -1.90 -36.95 -13.15
CA ALA A 71 -1.40 -37.51 -11.90
C ALA A 71 -0.30 -36.62 -11.28
N LEU A 72 0.60 -36.10 -12.12
CA LEU A 72 1.65 -35.20 -11.68
C LEU A 72 1.09 -33.84 -11.26
N LYS A 73 0.11 -33.29 -11.98
CA LYS A 73 -0.59 -32.04 -11.60
C LYS A 73 -1.17 -32.12 -10.19
N ILE A 74 -1.94 -33.17 -9.89
CA ILE A 74 -2.54 -33.39 -8.56
C ILE A 74 -1.45 -33.44 -7.46
N THR A 75 -0.33 -34.08 -7.76
CA THR A 75 0.81 -34.18 -6.84
C THR A 75 1.39 -32.79 -6.56
N ILE A 76 1.65 -32.00 -7.60
CA ILE A 76 2.21 -30.63 -7.48
C ILE A 76 1.22 -29.71 -6.72
N GLU A 77 -0.08 -29.78 -7.01
CA GLU A 77 -1.10 -29.00 -6.31
C GLU A 77 -1.17 -29.34 -4.82
N GLY A 78 -1.01 -30.62 -4.45
CA GLY A 78 -0.91 -31.05 -3.06
C GLY A 78 0.35 -30.57 -2.33
N LEU A 79 1.42 -30.23 -3.06
CA LEU A 79 2.68 -29.74 -2.50
C LEU A 79 2.74 -28.21 -2.43
N THR A 80 2.19 -27.52 -3.42
CA THR A 80 2.19 -26.04 -3.55
C THR A 80 1.41 -25.32 -2.45
N GLY A 81 0.47 -26.00 -1.78
CA GLY A 81 -0.16 -25.50 -0.55
C GLY A 81 0.77 -25.43 0.68
N ARG A 82 2.04 -25.84 0.58
CA ARG A 82 2.99 -25.86 1.70
C ARG A 82 3.98 -24.70 1.63
N ARG A 83 4.29 -24.12 2.79
CA ARG A 83 5.26 -23.01 2.90
C ARG A 83 6.66 -23.36 2.37
N ALA A 84 7.09 -24.61 2.54
CA ALA A 84 8.35 -25.10 1.99
C ALA A 84 8.39 -24.99 0.46
N MET A 85 7.27 -25.25 -0.20
CA MET A 85 7.17 -25.15 -1.65
C MET A 85 7.21 -23.69 -2.12
N ALA A 86 6.54 -22.78 -1.40
CA ALA A 86 6.65 -21.34 -1.64
C ALA A 86 8.10 -20.83 -1.57
N THR A 87 8.90 -21.36 -0.64
CA THR A 87 10.33 -21.01 -0.55
C THR A 87 11.06 -21.36 -1.84
N GLU A 88 10.81 -22.53 -2.43
CA GLU A 88 11.49 -22.94 -3.66
C GLU A 88 11.04 -22.13 -4.88
N MET A 89 9.78 -21.68 -4.89
CA MET A 89 9.18 -20.94 -6.02
C MET A 89 9.45 -19.42 -5.98
N ARG A 90 10.13 -18.92 -4.94
CA ARG A 90 10.19 -17.48 -4.63
C ARG A 90 10.81 -16.62 -5.72
N PHE A 91 11.78 -17.15 -6.47
CA PHE A 91 12.50 -16.39 -7.48
C PHE A 91 11.68 -16.19 -8.74
N PHE A 92 11.16 -17.26 -9.35
CA PHE A 92 10.35 -17.11 -10.55
C PHE A 92 8.98 -16.46 -10.27
N VAL A 93 8.41 -16.60 -9.06
CA VAL A 93 7.17 -15.87 -8.70
C VAL A 93 7.43 -14.38 -8.56
N ALA A 94 8.57 -13.98 -7.98
CA ALA A 94 8.98 -12.57 -7.96
C ALA A 94 9.26 -12.04 -9.37
N GLU A 95 9.84 -12.86 -10.25
CA GLU A 95 10.06 -12.47 -11.65
C GLU A 95 8.73 -12.34 -12.41
N ALA A 96 7.77 -13.24 -12.19
CA ALA A 96 6.43 -13.10 -12.74
C ALA A 96 5.76 -11.80 -12.30
N HIS A 97 5.89 -11.44 -11.02
CA HIS A 97 5.39 -10.15 -10.55
C HIS A 97 6.09 -8.96 -11.23
N ARG A 98 7.40 -9.02 -11.49
CA ARG A 98 8.13 -7.99 -12.26
C ARG A 98 7.59 -7.85 -13.67
N VAL A 99 7.38 -8.96 -14.38
CA VAL A 99 6.86 -8.95 -15.76
C VAL A 99 5.46 -8.35 -15.80
N VAL A 100 4.55 -8.79 -14.91
CA VAL A 100 3.17 -8.27 -14.85
C VAL A 100 3.12 -6.75 -14.71
N ILE A 101 4.04 -6.17 -13.92
CA ILE A 101 4.09 -4.72 -13.66
C ILE A 101 5.03 -3.96 -14.60
N GLY A 102 5.57 -4.61 -15.65
CA GLY A 102 6.46 -3.99 -16.62
C GLY A 102 7.82 -3.55 -16.06
N ASP A 103 8.34 -4.27 -15.07
CA ASP A 103 9.70 -4.07 -14.52
C ASP A 103 10.75 -4.96 -15.21
N SER A 104 10.30 -5.97 -15.97
CA SER A 104 11.13 -6.89 -16.72
C SER A 104 10.41 -7.28 -18.01
N ASP A 105 11.15 -7.29 -19.13
CA ASP A 105 10.65 -7.69 -20.45
C ASP A 105 10.99 -9.17 -20.78
N GLY A 106 11.69 -9.84 -19.86
CA GLY A 106 12.18 -11.20 -20.06
C GLY A 106 11.09 -12.26 -19.87
N PRO A 107 11.22 -13.44 -20.49
CA PRO A 107 10.34 -14.56 -20.18
C PRO A 107 10.58 -15.02 -18.74
N VAL A 108 9.51 -15.39 -18.06
CA VAL A 108 9.61 -16.04 -16.75
C VAL A 108 9.88 -17.53 -17.00
N GLU A 109 10.99 -18.02 -16.49
CA GLU A 109 11.44 -19.39 -16.72
C GLU A 109 11.52 -20.16 -15.40
N ILE A 110 11.05 -21.41 -15.40
CA ILE A 110 11.30 -22.39 -14.34
C ILE A 110 12.47 -23.26 -14.80
N THR A 111 13.63 -23.02 -14.20
CA THR A 111 14.88 -23.71 -14.53
C THR A 111 14.86 -25.19 -14.13
N GLY A 112 15.71 -26.02 -14.74
CA GLY A 112 15.85 -27.44 -14.35
C GLY A 112 16.03 -27.66 -12.84
N PRO A 113 16.91 -26.92 -12.15
CA PRO A 113 17.01 -26.99 -10.68
C PRO A 113 15.71 -26.66 -9.94
N GLU A 114 14.93 -25.69 -10.40
CA GLU A 114 13.62 -25.37 -9.81
C GLU A 114 12.58 -26.46 -10.11
N GLN A 115 12.59 -27.06 -11.30
CA GLN A 115 11.77 -28.23 -11.64
C GLN A 115 12.04 -29.40 -10.69
N VAL A 116 13.31 -29.68 -10.38
CA VAL A 116 13.69 -30.70 -9.38
C VAL A 116 13.07 -30.41 -8.02
N GLN A 117 13.09 -29.14 -7.59
CA GLN A 117 12.47 -28.76 -6.32
C GLN A 117 10.95 -28.87 -6.35
N ILE A 118 10.33 -28.58 -7.49
CA ILE A 118 8.88 -28.65 -7.65
C ILE A 118 8.39 -30.09 -7.63
N VAL A 119 9.01 -30.94 -8.45
CA VAL A 119 8.56 -32.32 -8.68
C VAL A 119 9.20 -33.32 -7.71
N ARG A 120 10.23 -32.89 -6.97
CA ARG A 120 10.99 -33.71 -6.01
C ARG A 120 11.65 -34.92 -6.69
N ASN A 121 12.15 -34.74 -7.91
CA ASN A 121 12.83 -35.77 -8.68
C ASN A 121 13.99 -35.18 -9.49
N GLU A 122 15.19 -35.76 -9.39
CA GLU A 122 16.39 -35.28 -10.08
C GLU A 122 16.38 -35.56 -11.59
N ALA A 123 15.50 -36.46 -12.07
CA ALA A 123 15.42 -36.81 -13.49
C ALA A 123 15.08 -35.61 -14.40
N VAL A 124 14.46 -34.57 -13.86
CA VAL A 124 14.10 -33.35 -14.61
C VAL A 124 15.19 -32.27 -14.58
N ALA A 125 16.30 -32.49 -13.87
CA ALA A 125 17.36 -31.48 -13.70
C ALA A 125 18.00 -31.01 -15.01
N LEU A 126 17.99 -31.87 -16.03
CA LEU A 126 18.62 -31.64 -17.33
C LEU A 126 17.63 -31.24 -18.43
N LEU A 127 16.35 -31.05 -18.08
CA LEU A 127 15.35 -30.58 -19.03
C LEU A 127 15.52 -29.08 -19.31
N ASP A 128 15.04 -28.66 -20.47
CA ASP A 128 15.02 -27.24 -20.83
C ASP A 128 14.12 -26.45 -19.87
N PRO A 129 14.43 -25.16 -19.61
CA PRO A 129 13.60 -24.32 -18.76
C PRO A 129 12.16 -24.21 -19.29
N ILE A 130 11.18 -24.29 -18.38
CA ILE A 130 9.77 -24.13 -18.72
C ILE A 130 9.41 -22.65 -18.71
N ARG A 131 8.92 -22.14 -19.83
CA ARG A 131 8.44 -20.75 -19.93
C ARG A 131 7.02 -20.62 -19.41
N LEU A 132 6.83 -19.72 -18.44
CA LEU A 132 5.51 -19.35 -17.96
C LEU A 132 4.89 -18.28 -18.87
N PRO A 133 3.61 -18.42 -19.25
CA PRO A 133 2.90 -17.44 -20.08
C PRO A 133 2.46 -16.25 -19.23
N VAL A 134 3.43 -15.46 -18.74
CA VAL A 134 3.19 -14.23 -17.99
C VAL A 134 3.28 -13.07 -18.96
N ALA A 135 2.20 -12.30 -19.11
CA ALA A 135 2.21 -11.10 -19.93
C ALA A 135 2.35 -9.84 -19.08
N GLU A 136 3.02 -8.83 -19.64
CA GLU A 136 2.97 -7.48 -19.09
C GLU A 136 1.54 -6.95 -19.18
N VAL A 137 1.07 -6.36 -18.09
CA VAL A 137 -0.17 -5.57 -18.10
C VAL A 137 0.24 -4.11 -18.21
N GLY A 138 0.23 -3.57 -19.44
CA GLY A 138 0.76 -2.21 -19.70
C GLY A 138 0.11 -1.09 -18.86
N SER A 139 -1.15 -1.26 -18.44
CA SER A 139 -1.80 -0.32 -17.51
C SER A 139 -1.16 -0.35 -16.11
N LEU A 140 -0.70 -1.50 -15.63
CA LEU A 140 0.03 -1.61 -14.36
C LEU A 140 1.42 -1.00 -14.45
N SER A 141 2.12 -1.18 -15.58
CA SER A 141 3.41 -0.53 -15.85
C SER A 141 3.32 1.00 -15.79
N LEU A 142 2.28 1.57 -16.41
CA LEU A 142 1.99 2.99 -16.33
C LEU A 142 1.68 3.44 -14.89
N ILE A 143 0.81 2.71 -14.19
CA ILE A 143 0.42 3.06 -12.80
C ILE A 143 1.62 2.98 -11.87
N LYS A 144 2.47 1.95 -11.97
CA LYS A 144 3.72 1.82 -11.21
C LYS A 144 4.61 3.05 -11.42
N THR A 145 4.83 3.43 -12.67
CA THR A 145 5.65 4.59 -13.03
C THR A 145 5.09 5.88 -12.42
N ILE A 146 3.78 6.12 -12.56
CA ILE A 146 3.12 7.31 -11.99
C ILE A 146 3.20 7.29 -10.46
N THR A 147 2.95 6.14 -9.83
CA THR A 147 2.97 5.95 -8.38
C THR A 147 4.35 6.27 -7.81
N GLY A 148 5.41 5.74 -8.42
CA GLY A 148 6.80 5.96 -8.02
C GLY A 148 7.20 7.44 -8.01
N TRP A 149 6.81 8.20 -9.04
CA TRP A 149 7.06 9.65 -9.08
C TRP A 149 6.15 10.44 -8.14
N THR A 150 4.89 10.04 -8.04
CA THR A 150 3.87 10.78 -7.28
C THR A 150 4.25 10.90 -5.81
N TRP A 151 4.67 9.81 -5.15
CA TRP A 151 5.00 9.90 -3.73
C TRP A 151 6.22 10.79 -3.47
N LEU A 152 7.20 10.77 -4.37
CA LEU A 152 8.42 11.57 -4.27
C LEU A 152 8.13 13.06 -4.47
N VAL A 153 7.43 13.41 -5.56
CA VAL A 153 7.09 14.80 -5.88
C VAL A 153 6.17 15.40 -4.84
N THR A 154 5.11 14.69 -4.45
CA THR A 154 4.17 15.17 -3.43
C THR A 154 4.80 15.25 -2.05
N GLY A 155 5.71 14.33 -1.71
CA GLY A 155 6.49 14.39 -0.47
C GLY A 155 7.41 15.61 -0.42
N GLY A 156 8.15 15.88 -1.49
CA GLY A 156 8.98 17.09 -1.60
C GLY A 156 8.16 18.37 -1.51
N ALA A 157 7.04 18.44 -2.25
CA ALA A 157 6.12 19.57 -2.20
C ALA A 157 5.49 19.76 -0.81
N ALA A 158 5.16 18.69 -0.11
CA ALA A 158 4.62 18.73 1.25
C ALA A 158 5.62 19.36 2.22
N ILE A 159 6.90 18.95 2.15
CA ILE A 159 7.98 19.50 2.99
C ILE A 159 8.15 20.99 2.73
N VAL A 160 8.28 21.41 1.47
CA VAL A 160 8.44 22.83 1.11
C VAL A 160 7.25 23.66 1.58
N THR A 161 6.03 23.18 1.31
CA THR A 161 4.80 23.88 1.72
C THR A 161 4.68 23.99 3.24
N MET A 162 5.04 22.92 3.96
CA MET A 162 5.07 22.91 5.43
C MET A 162 6.05 23.95 5.96
N LEU A 163 7.27 24.00 5.42
CA LEU A 163 8.29 24.96 5.85
C LEU A 163 7.81 26.40 5.64
N ILE A 164 7.28 26.73 4.46
CA ILE A 164 6.71 28.07 4.17
C ILE A 164 5.57 28.37 5.15
N GLY A 165 4.67 27.41 5.37
CA GLY A 165 3.56 27.55 6.32
C GLY A 165 4.04 27.84 7.74
N LEU A 166 5.11 27.18 8.20
CA LEU A 166 5.74 27.42 9.51
C LEU A 166 6.44 28.78 9.59
N PHE A 167 7.11 29.22 8.52
CA PHE A 167 7.75 30.54 8.46
C PHE A 167 6.77 31.69 8.58
N LEU A 168 5.53 31.51 8.10
CA LEU A 168 4.44 32.49 8.26
C LEU A 168 3.88 32.56 9.69
N ARG A 169 4.48 31.83 10.65
CA ARG A 169 4.13 31.82 12.09
C ARG A 169 2.63 31.60 12.32
N PRO A 170 2.10 30.43 11.94
CA PRO A 170 0.69 30.12 12.10
C PRO A 170 0.34 30.07 13.58
N GLU A 171 -0.92 30.33 13.91
CA GLU A 171 -1.35 30.17 15.30
C GLU A 171 -1.18 28.71 15.74
N ARG A 172 -0.79 28.47 17.00
CA ARG A 172 -0.59 27.11 17.52
C ARG A 172 -1.80 26.19 17.29
N GLY A 173 -3.01 26.75 17.35
CA GLY A 173 -4.26 26.02 17.09
C GLY A 173 -4.47 25.67 15.61
N GLU A 174 -4.00 26.51 14.68
CA GLU A 174 -4.07 26.24 13.24
C GLU A 174 -3.11 25.11 12.86
N PHE A 175 -1.89 25.12 13.40
CA PHE A 175 -0.92 24.05 13.16
C PHE A 175 -1.44 22.70 13.64
N ALA A 176 -1.88 22.62 14.89
CA ALA A 176 -2.34 21.36 15.46
C ALA A 176 -3.63 20.84 14.78
N PHE A 177 -4.52 21.74 14.36
CA PHE A 177 -5.68 21.36 13.54
C PHE A 177 -5.26 20.82 12.16
N ALA A 178 -4.35 21.52 11.46
CA ALA A 178 -3.89 21.11 10.14
C ALA A 178 -3.13 19.77 10.19
N PHE A 179 -2.27 19.60 11.18
CA PHE A 179 -1.59 18.33 11.45
C PHE A 179 -2.58 17.20 11.71
N GLY A 180 -3.57 17.43 12.58
CA GLY A 180 -4.59 16.43 12.89
C GLY A 180 -5.42 16.02 11.67
N LEU A 181 -5.82 16.99 10.83
CA LEU A 181 -6.52 16.70 9.59
C LEU A 181 -5.63 15.96 8.58
N GLY A 182 -4.37 16.35 8.46
CA GLY A 182 -3.38 15.66 7.63
C GLY A 182 -3.23 14.20 8.05
N CYS A 183 -3.04 13.91 9.34
CA CYS A 183 -2.96 12.54 9.85
C CYS A 183 -4.25 11.76 9.59
N ALA A 184 -5.42 12.35 9.82
CA ALA A 184 -6.70 11.68 9.53
C ALA A 184 -6.83 11.35 8.03
N ALA A 185 -6.49 12.29 7.15
CA ALA A 185 -6.49 12.07 5.70
C ALA A 185 -5.50 10.97 5.30
N THR A 186 -4.29 10.93 5.87
CA THR A 186 -3.31 9.86 5.64
C THR A 186 -3.89 8.51 6.02
N GLY A 187 -4.53 8.40 7.19
CA GLY A 187 -5.12 7.13 7.65
C GLY A 187 -6.19 6.60 6.70
N VAL A 188 -7.10 7.47 6.22
CA VAL A 188 -8.12 7.10 5.23
C VAL A 188 -7.46 6.67 3.91
N MET A 189 -6.51 7.46 3.42
CA MET A 189 -5.84 7.20 2.15
C MET A 189 -4.98 5.93 2.19
N ILE A 190 -4.38 5.57 3.34
CA ILE A 190 -3.67 4.30 3.51
C ILE A 190 -4.62 3.11 3.31
N VAL A 191 -5.84 3.14 3.84
CA VAL A 191 -6.81 2.05 3.59
C VAL A 191 -7.18 1.99 2.12
N PHE A 192 -7.43 3.15 1.51
CA PHE A 192 -7.85 3.21 0.12
C PHE A 192 -6.75 2.73 -0.83
N ASN A 193 -5.55 3.30 -0.74
CA ASN A 193 -4.43 2.99 -1.62
C ASN A 193 -3.69 1.70 -1.23
N GLY A 194 -3.69 1.33 0.05
CA GLY A 194 -3.01 0.12 0.55
C GLY A 194 -3.81 -1.17 0.46
N TYR A 195 -5.14 -1.06 0.37
CA TYR A 195 -6.00 -2.24 0.36
C TYR A 195 -7.08 -2.17 -0.71
N VAL A 196 -7.92 -1.12 -0.73
CA VAL A 196 -9.07 -1.07 -1.64
C VAL A 196 -8.64 -1.05 -3.10
N VAL A 197 -7.70 -0.17 -3.48
CA VAL A 197 -7.21 -0.05 -4.85
C VAL A 197 -6.53 -1.34 -5.32
N PRO A 198 -5.55 -1.91 -4.59
CA PRO A 198 -4.95 -3.19 -4.95
C PRO A 198 -5.93 -4.38 -4.98
N ALA A 199 -6.86 -4.46 -4.02
CA ALA A 199 -7.73 -5.63 -3.89
C ALA A 199 -8.94 -5.59 -4.85
N ALA A 200 -9.42 -4.41 -5.22
CA ALA A 200 -10.68 -4.27 -5.95
C ALA A 200 -10.57 -3.51 -7.29
N VAL A 201 -9.61 -2.58 -7.43
CA VAL A 201 -9.50 -1.73 -8.63
C VAL A 201 -8.49 -2.30 -9.61
N LEU A 202 -7.25 -2.57 -9.16
CA LEU A 202 -6.19 -3.07 -10.03
C LEU A 202 -6.51 -4.41 -10.72
N PRO A 203 -7.19 -5.39 -10.08
CA PRO A 203 -7.54 -6.65 -10.73
C PRO A 203 -8.50 -6.49 -11.91
N GLN A 204 -9.20 -5.35 -12.02
CA GLN A 204 -10.14 -5.08 -13.12
C GLN A 204 -9.44 -4.62 -14.41
N LEU A 205 -8.11 -4.46 -14.38
CA LEU A 205 -7.34 -3.92 -15.49
C LEU A 205 -6.92 -4.98 -16.52
N SER A 206 -6.99 -6.27 -16.19
CA SER A 206 -6.65 -7.39 -17.07
C SER A 206 -7.35 -8.66 -16.64
N GLU A 207 -7.50 -9.60 -17.58
CA GLU A 207 -7.97 -10.97 -17.33
C GLU A 207 -6.79 -11.96 -17.18
N ASP A 208 -5.54 -11.49 -17.23
CA ASP A 208 -4.37 -12.33 -17.02
C ASP A 208 -4.39 -12.95 -15.61
N VAL A 209 -4.16 -14.27 -15.53
CA VAL A 209 -4.14 -15.03 -14.27
C VAL A 209 -3.17 -14.42 -13.25
N TRP A 210 -2.04 -13.87 -13.71
CA TRP A 210 -1.03 -13.29 -12.84
C TRP A 210 -1.40 -11.91 -12.29
N ILE A 211 -2.49 -11.26 -12.75
CA ILE A 211 -2.99 -10.05 -12.10
C ILE A 211 -3.47 -10.33 -10.67
N ALA A 212 -3.82 -11.59 -10.36
CA ALA A 212 -4.22 -12.04 -9.03
C ALA A 212 -3.09 -11.92 -7.99
N VAL A 213 -1.82 -11.72 -8.41
CA VAL A 213 -0.70 -11.43 -7.49
C VAL A 213 -1.01 -10.23 -6.60
N ILE A 214 -1.53 -9.14 -7.18
CA ILE A 214 -1.77 -7.87 -6.48
C ILE A 214 -2.80 -8.01 -5.34
N PRO A 215 -4.03 -8.52 -5.56
CA PRO A 215 -5.03 -8.65 -4.50
C PRO A 215 -4.60 -9.64 -3.41
N ARG A 216 -3.78 -10.66 -3.75
CA ARG A 216 -3.21 -11.59 -2.77
C ARG A 216 -2.20 -10.92 -1.83
N LEU A 217 -1.31 -10.11 -2.38
CA LEU A 217 -0.37 -9.30 -1.59
C LEU A 217 -1.11 -8.28 -0.71
N ALA A 218 -2.13 -7.61 -1.25
CA ALA A 218 -2.96 -6.67 -0.49
C ALA A 218 -3.70 -7.35 0.67
N THR A 219 -4.20 -8.58 0.45
CA THR A 219 -4.86 -9.36 1.50
C THR A 219 -3.88 -9.81 2.57
N LYS A 220 -2.65 -10.20 2.19
CA LYS A 220 -1.58 -10.53 3.13
C LYS A 220 -1.25 -9.32 4.02
N ASP A 221 -1.02 -8.15 3.43
CA ASP A 221 -0.60 -6.95 4.15
C ASP A 221 -1.75 -6.13 4.75
N ARG A 222 -2.98 -6.66 4.68
CA ARG A 222 -4.20 -6.03 5.20
C ARG A 222 -4.05 -5.61 6.65
N THR A 223 -3.54 -6.50 7.52
CA THR A 223 -3.41 -6.21 8.95
C THR A 223 -2.47 -5.05 9.20
N PHE A 224 -1.31 -5.01 8.53
CA PHE A 224 -0.35 -3.91 8.65
C PHE A 224 -0.94 -2.60 8.11
N THR A 225 -1.66 -2.65 7.00
CA THR A 225 -2.36 -1.50 6.41
C THR A 225 -3.38 -0.92 7.39
N LEU A 226 -4.21 -1.77 8.00
CA LEU A 226 -5.25 -1.35 8.96
C LEU A 226 -4.65 -0.79 10.25
N ILE A 227 -3.57 -1.39 10.76
CA ILE A 227 -2.85 -0.87 11.93
C ILE A 227 -2.26 0.51 11.61
N GLY A 228 -1.58 0.66 10.48
CA GLY A 228 -1.03 1.95 10.04
C GLY A 228 -2.12 3.03 9.93
N ALA A 229 -3.23 2.70 9.26
CA ALA A 229 -4.37 3.58 9.14
C ALA A 229 -4.97 3.98 10.51
N PHE A 230 -5.15 3.01 11.41
CA PHE A 230 -5.66 3.25 12.75
C PHE A 230 -4.76 4.19 13.55
N VAL A 231 -3.43 4.00 13.50
CA VAL A 231 -2.46 4.87 14.18
C VAL A 231 -2.59 6.31 13.68
N PHE A 232 -2.64 6.51 12.37
CA PHE A 232 -2.81 7.85 11.78
C PHE A 232 -4.15 8.50 12.14
N LEU A 233 -5.25 7.73 12.14
CA LEU A 233 -6.56 8.22 12.56
C LEU A 233 -6.60 8.58 14.04
N ALA A 234 -5.98 7.78 14.91
CA ALA A 234 -5.90 8.04 16.34
C ALA A 234 -5.11 9.32 16.62
N ILE A 235 -3.95 9.50 15.98
CA ILE A 235 -3.16 10.74 16.07
C ILE A 235 -3.98 11.93 15.57
N GLY A 236 -4.66 11.77 14.42
CA GLY A 236 -5.51 12.80 13.84
C GLY A 236 -6.63 13.25 14.77
N ALA A 237 -7.33 12.29 15.39
CA ALA A 237 -8.39 12.54 16.36
C ALA A 237 -7.84 13.24 17.62
N LEU A 238 -6.73 12.75 18.20
CA LEU A 238 -6.12 13.38 19.38
C LEU A 238 -5.69 14.82 19.11
N ALA A 239 -5.10 15.10 17.95
CA ALA A 239 -4.67 16.46 17.58
C ALA A 239 -5.86 17.40 17.33
N THR A 240 -6.91 16.95 16.65
CA THR A 240 -8.09 17.78 16.35
C THR A 240 -8.96 18.01 17.59
N PHE A 241 -9.19 17.00 18.44
CA PHE A 241 -10.02 17.15 19.65
C PHE A 241 -9.27 17.71 20.86
N GLY A 242 -7.96 17.46 20.97
CA GLY A 242 -7.14 18.04 22.04
C GLY A 242 -7.07 19.57 21.97
N THR A 243 -7.12 20.13 20.76
CA THR A 243 -7.04 21.59 20.55
C THR A 243 -8.34 22.31 20.85
N THR A 244 -9.50 21.69 20.62
CA THR A 244 -10.82 22.25 20.95
C THR A 244 -11.04 22.31 22.47
N GLY A 245 -10.65 21.28 23.22
CA GLY A 245 -10.76 21.27 24.69
C GLY A 245 -9.94 22.37 25.38
N LEU A 246 -8.75 22.69 24.86
CA LEU A 246 -7.90 23.77 25.38
C LEU A 246 -8.44 25.17 25.04
N ARG A 247 -9.03 25.35 23.84
CA ARG A 247 -9.70 26.61 23.47
C ARG A 247 -10.91 26.90 24.36
N GLN A 248 -11.71 25.88 24.67
CA GLN A 248 -12.92 26.02 25.49
C GLN A 248 -12.60 26.30 26.97
N ARG A 249 -11.52 25.73 27.51
CA ARG A 249 -11.06 26.04 28.88
C ARG A 249 -10.62 27.49 29.04
N ARG A 250 -9.92 28.08 28.06
CA ARG A 250 -9.46 29.49 28.15
C ARG A 250 -10.60 30.51 28.12
N GLN A 251 -11.71 30.21 27.43
CA GLN A 251 -12.87 31.12 27.40
C GLN A 251 -13.67 31.10 28.70
N ARG A 252 -13.67 29.98 29.46
CA ARG A 252 -14.34 29.90 30.76
C ARG A 252 -13.65 30.67 31.89
N SER A 253 -12.36 30.96 31.76
CA SER A 253 -11.56 31.59 32.83
C SER A 253 -11.31 33.08 32.64
N THR A 254 -11.76 33.70 31.55
CA THR A 254 -11.91 35.15 31.48
C THR A 254 -13.29 35.51 32.00
N PRO A 255 -13.46 35.92 33.27
CA PRO A 255 -14.68 36.58 33.66
C PRO A 255 -14.82 37.80 32.74
N LEU A 256 -15.88 37.83 31.94
CA LEU A 256 -16.32 39.05 31.28
C LEU A 256 -16.50 40.08 32.41
N ALA A 257 -15.56 41.01 32.54
CA ALA A 257 -15.70 42.20 33.35
C ALA A 257 -16.74 43.12 32.68
N ALA A 258 -17.98 42.64 32.55
CA ALA A 258 -19.12 43.37 32.02
C ALA A 258 -19.76 44.28 33.08
N THR A 259 -19.14 44.42 34.26
CA THR A 259 -19.72 45.10 35.43
C THR A 259 -19.03 46.41 35.83
N ARG A 260 -18.21 47.04 34.98
CA ARG A 260 -17.47 48.26 35.39
C ARG A 260 -17.63 49.52 34.55
N TYR A 261 -18.64 49.63 33.68
CA TYR A 261 -18.89 50.88 32.94
C TYR A 261 -20.28 51.49 33.12
N ARG A 262 -21.14 50.94 34.01
CA ARG A 262 -22.51 51.47 34.21
C ARG A 262 -22.70 52.35 35.44
N GLU A 263 -21.71 52.47 36.32
CA GLU A 263 -21.86 53.24 37.59
C GLU A 263 -21.20 54.63 37.59
N GLN A 264 -20.30 54.95 36.64
CA GLN A 264 -19.59 56.24 36.67
C GLN A 264 -20.35 57.43 36.03
N GLN A 265 -21.50 57.22 35.38
CA GLN A 265 -22.24 58.30 34.71
C GLN A 265 -23.35 58.97 35.54
N ARG A 266 -23.49 58.66 36.84
CA ARG A 266 -24.59 59.22 37.68
C ARG A 266 -24.20 60.36 38.65
N TRP A 267 -22.97 60.87 38.62
CA TRP A 267 -22.48 61.85 39.61
C TRP A 267 -22.13 63.25 39.07
N THR A 268 -22.76 63.69 37.98
CA THR A 268 -22.65 65.09 37.51
C THR A 268 -24.02 65.64 37.10
N ALA A 269 -24.88 65.87 38.10
CA ALA A 269 -26.04 66.74 37.97
C ALA A 269 -26.29 67.42 39.31
N ARG A 270 -25.63 68.57 39.52
CA ARG A 270 -26.06 69.67 40.38
C ARG A 270 -25.72 70.96 39.68
#